data_AF-A0A7S3F6F2-F1
#
_entry.id   AF-A0A7S3F6F2-F1
#
_cell.length_a   1.000
_cell.length_b   1.000
_cell.length_c   1.000
_cell.angle_alpha   90.00
_cell.angle_beta   90.00
_cell.angle_gamma   90.00
#
_symmetry.space_group_name_H-M   'P 1'
#
loop_
_entity.id
_entity.type
_entity.pdbx_description
1 polymer ?
#
loop_
_entity_poly.entity_id
_entity_poly.type
_entity_poly.pdbx_seq_one_letter_code
_entity_poly.pdbx_strand_id
1 'polypeptide(L)'
;RSFVGFVLGATVPLDLQVRFASDGNCLQILEQPKPPVNRHPISGVPTFFSSLHSQSSYLQSRRANQPFAGVATTDAFYGDTVTPIAEHELEDIDAAVARATTRVDMQPGDVVLLDTYQVLHGREPFE
;
A
#
# COMPACT_ATOMS: atom_id res chain seq x y z
N ARG A 1 27.15 24.09 -18.95
CA ARG A 1 25.92 24.92 -18.92
C ARG A 1 24.82 24.06 -18.31
N SER A 2 24.17 24.59 -17.28
CA SER A 2 23.31 23.92 -16.30
C SER A 2 22.10 23.21 -16.92
N PHE A 3 21.81 21.97 -16.52
CA PHE A 3 20.51 21.32 -16.70
C PHE A 3 19.60 21.81 -15.58
N VAL A 4 18.77 22.81 -15.86
CA VAL A 4 17.71 23.24 -14.95
C VAL A 4 16.51 22.31 -15.20
N GLY A 5 16.35 21.31 -14.34
CA GLY A 5 15.13 20.51 -14.29
C GLY A 5 13.97 21.39 -13.84
N PHE A 6 12.97 21.56 -14.69
CA PHE A 6 11.78 22.34 -14.40
C PHE A 6 10.92 21.54 -13.40
N VAL A 7 10.91 21.94 -12.14
CA VAL A 7 9.93 21.41 -11.17
C VAL A 7 8.61 22.12 -11.46
N LEU A 8 7.70 21.42 -12.13
CA LEU A 8 6.30 21.82 -12.21
C LEU A 8 5.73 21.69 -10.79
N GLY A 9 5.77 22.80 -10.05
CA GLY A 9 5.18 22.92 -8.71
C GLY A 9 3.67 22.96 -8.78
N ALA A 10 3.04 21.87 -9.23
CA ALA A 10 1.65 21.60 -8.87
C ALA A 10 1.68 21.12 -7.42
N THR A 11 1.22 21.96 -6.50
CA THR A 11 1.01 21.55 -5.11
C THR A 11 -0.09 20.49 -5.12
N VAL A 12 0.29 19.21 -5.13
CA VAL A 12 -0.64 18.14 -4.82
C VAL A 12 -0.88 18.26 -3.31
N PRO A 13 -2.09 18.60 -2.85
CA PRO A 13 -2.36 18.56 -1.41
C PRO A 13 -2.01 17.16 -0.91
N LEU A 14 -1.32 17.05 0.24
CA LEU A 14 -0.83 15.85 0.96
C LEU A 14 0.72 15.76 1.19
N ASP A 15 1.49 16.84 0.99
CA ASP A 15 2.96 16.85 1.23
C ASP A 15 3.74 15.76 0.44
N LEU A 16 3.19 15.38 -0.72
CA LEU A 16 3.75 14.37 -1.61
C LEU A 16 4.86 14.96 -2.48
N GLN A 17 5.99 14.28 -2.56
CA GLN A 17 7.03 14.65 -3.52
C GLN A 17 6.72 13.99 -4.86
N VAL A 18 6.53 14.81 -5.91
CA VAL A 18 6.28 14.32 -7.28
C VAL A 18 7.50 14.61 -8.14
N ARG A 19 7.95 13.61 -8.90
CA ARG A 19 9.08 13.72 -9.84
C ARG A 19 8.75 13.03 -11.15
N PHE A 20 9.36 13.47 -12.24
CA PHE A 20 9.37 12.68 -13.47
C PHE A 20 10.29 11.48 -13.29
N ALA A 21 9.84 10.32 -13.76
CA ALA A 21 10.67 9.13 -13.89
C ALA A 21 11.79 9.36 -14.92
N SER A 22 12.75 8.43 -14.97
CA SER A 22 13.89 8.51 -15.89
C SER A 22 13.51 8.54 -17.37
N ASP A 23 12.31 8.06 -17.72
CA ASP A 23 11.78 8.08 -19.09
C ASP A 23 11.22 9.44 -19.51
N GLY A 24 11.07 10.38 -18.57
CA GLY A 24 10.48 11.71 -18.80
C GLY A 24 8.96 11.71 -19.08
N ASN A 25 8.32 10.54 -19.10
CA ASN A 25 6.93 10.36 -19.50
C ASN A 25 6.02 9.89 -18.35
N CYS A 26 6.60 9.36 -17.27
CA CYS A 26 5.85 8.95 -16.08
C CYS A 26 6.07 9.90 -14.90
N LEU A 27 5.03 10.13 -14.11
CA LEU A 27 5.16 10.78 -12.80
C LEU A 27 5.31 9.71 -11.72
N GLN A 28 6.31 9.90 -10.85
CA GLN A 28 6.53 9.11 -9.65
C GLN A 28 6.17 9.94 -8.43
N ILE A 29 5.46 9.32 -7.50
CA ILE A 29 5.14 9.88 -6.19
C ILE A 29 6.03 9.20 -5.17
N LEU A 30 6.84 9.99 -4.47
CA LEU A 30 7.54 9.54 -3.29
C LEU A 30 6.71 9.94 -2.07
N GLU A 31 6.15 8.94 -1.40
CA GLU A 31 5.44 9.15 -0.14
C GLU A 31 6.41 9.41 1.01
N GLN A 32 5.95 10.20 1.99
CA GLN A 32 6.68 10.36 3.24
C GLN A 32 6.69 9.04 4.02
N PRO A 33 7.78 8.73 4.75
CA PRO A 33 7.83 7.59 5.65
C PRO A 33 6.67 7.61 6.65
N LYS A 34 5.95 6.49 6.75
CA LYS A 34 4.84 6.28 7.70
C LYS A 34 5.13 5.05 8.55
N PRO A 35 4.82 5.06 9.86
CA PRO A 35 4.96 3.87 10.69
C PRO A 35 3.99 2.78 10.19
N PRO A 36 4.46 1.53 9.98
CA PRO A 36 3.58 0.43 9.56
C PRO A 36 2.71 -0.10 10.70
N VAL A 37 3.06 0.25 11.95
CA VAL A 37 2.31 -0.10 13.16
C VAL A 37 1.87 1.17 13.85
N ASN A 38 0.55 1.34 13.95
CA ASN A 38 -0.09 2.42 14.69
C ASN A 38 -0.62 1.90 16.03
N ARG A 39 -1.02 2.81 16.93
CA ARG A 39 -1.76 2.45 18.14
C ARG A 39 -3.22 2.86 17.96
N HIS A 40 -4.14 1.96 18.30
CA HIS A 40 -5.56 2.29 18.33
C HIS A 40 -5.79 3.47 19.31
N PRO A 41 -6.51 4.54 18.92
CA PRO A 41 -6.57 5.79 19.68
C PRO A 41 -7.25 5.67 21.04
N ILE A 42 -8.17 4.71 21.20
CA ILE A 42 -8.88 4.44 22.46
C ILE A 42 -8.18 3.35 23.28
N SER A 43 -8.00 2.14 22.73
CA SER A 43 -7.44 0.99 23.46
C SER A 43 -5.91 0.98 23.58
N GLY A 44 -5.18 1.74 22.75
CA GLY A 44 -3.71 1.79 22.74
C GLY A 44 -3.00 0.55 22.17
N VAL A 45 -3.76 -0.47 21.77
CA VAL A 45 -3.26 -1.73 21.20
C VAL A 45 -2.53 -1.44 19.87
N PRO A 46 -1.34 -2.01 19.63
CA PRO A 46 -0.66 -1.87 18.36
C PRO A 46 -1.42 -2.58 17.24
N THR A 47 -1.56 -1.92 16.09
CA THR A 47 -2.26 -2.45 14.92
C THR A 47 -1.41 -2.27 13.68
N PHE A 48 -1.42 -3.27 12.80
CA PHE A 48 -0.74 -3.19 11.51
C PHE A 48 -1.58 -2.32 10.57
N PHE A 49 -1.15 -1.08 10.39
CA PHE A 49 -1.87 -0.05 9.63
C PHE A 49 -1.02 0.34 8.41
N SER A 50 -0.88 -0.61 7.50
CA SER A 50 -0.02 -0.48 6.34
C SER A 50 -0.65 -1.14 5.12
N SER A 51 -0.42 -0.55 3.95
CA SER A 51 -0.85 -1.10 2.66
C SER A 51 0.13 -2.09 2.05
N LEU A 52 1.22 -2.46 2.74
CA LEU A 52 2.24 -3.39 2.19
C LEU A 52 1.62 -4.68 1.64
N HIS A 53 0.69 -5.29 2.38
CA HIS A 53 0.00 -6.49 1.93
C HIS A 53 -0.81 -6.27 0.64
N SER A 54 -1.50 -5.13 0.50
CA SER A 54 -2.43 -4.89 -0.61
C SER A 54 -1.84 -4.10 -1.79
N GLN A 55 -0.73 -3.38 -1.61
CA GLN A 55 -0.19 -2.46 -2.63
C GLN A 55 1.26 -2.74 -3.02
N SER A 56 1.99 -3.61 -2.30
CA SER A 56 3.36 -3.99 -2.72
C SER A 56 3.37 -4.49 -4.16
N SER A 57 4.19 -3.86 -5.02
CA SER A 57 4.37 -4.25 -6.42
C SER A 57 4.79 -5.72 -6.52
N TYR A 58 5.75 -6.16 -5.71
CA TYR A 58 6.19 -7.54 -5.62
C TYR A 58 5.05 -8.52 -5.31
N LEU A 59 4.30 -8.30 -4.22
CA LEU A 59 3.21 -9.20 -3.84
C LEU A 59 2.09 -9.22 -4.87
N GLN A 60 1.79 -8.06 -5.48
CA GLN A 60 0.79 -7.97 -6.53
C GLN A 60 1.22 -8.72 -7.79
N SER A 61 2.45 -8.55 -8.24
CA SER A 61 3.02 -9.31 -9.37
C SER A 61 3.05 -10.82 -9.09
N ARG A 62 3.31 -11.22 -7.85
CA ARG A 62 3.33 -12.63 -7.43
C ARG A 62 1.94 -13.27 -7.43
N ARG A 63 0.90 -12.53 -7.02
CA ARG A 63 -0.49 -13.01 -6.98
C ARG A 63 -1.18 -12.96 -8.33
N ALA A 64 -0.81 -12.00 -9.18
CA ALA A 64 -1.48 -11.79 -10.44
C ALA A 64 -0.87 -12.69 -11.53
N ASN A 65 -1.67 -13.62 -12.07
CA ASN A 65 -1.35 -14.34 -13.31
C ASN A 65 -1.45 -13.43 -14.57
N GLN A 66 -1.66 -12.12 -14.42
CA GLN A 66 -1.81 -11.11 -15.48
C GLN A 66 -1.32 -9.73 -14.97
N PRO A 67 -0.80 -8.81 -15.82
CA PRO A 67 -0.10 -7.60 -15.37
C PRO A 67 -0.97 -6.48 -14.77
N PHE A 68 -2.27 -6.70 -14.53
CA PHE A 68 -3.18 -5.64 -14.06
C PHE A 68 -4.22 -6.21 -13.09
N ALA A 69 -3.92 -6.18 -11.79
CA ALA A 69 -4.90 -6.44 -10.75
C ALA A 69 -4.69 -5.48 -9.57
N GLY A 70 -5.04 -4.21 -9.75
CA GLY A 70 -5.09 -3.22 -8.67
C GLY A 70 -4.60 -1.85 -9.11
N VAL A 71 -5.48 -0.86 -9.05
CA VAL A 71 -5.09 0.55 -9.21
C VAL A 71 -4.23 0.91 -7.99
N ALA A 72 -2.99 1.35 -8.26
CA ALA A 72 -1.93 1.73 -7.30
C ALA A 72 -1.12 0.57 -6.68
N THR A 73 -0.22 -0.02 -7.48
CA THR A 73 0.94 -0.74 -6.94
C THR A 73 2.02 0.25 -6.50
N THR A 74 2.84 -0.14 -5.53
CA THR A 74 3.89 0.69 -4.96
C THR A 74 5.11 -0.16 -4.62
N ASP A 75 6.29 0.35 -4.97
CA ASP A 75 7.56 -0.24 -4.55
C ASP A 75 7.78 0.03 -3.06
N ALA A 76 8.07 -1.01 -2.30
CA ALA A 76 8.12 -0.96 -0.85
C ALA A 76 9.54 -0.76 -0.33
N PHE A 77 9.77 0.34 0.39
CA PHE A 77 11.04 0.69 1.01
C PHE A 77 10.88 0.88 2.51
N TYR A 78 11.98 0.73 3.24
CA TYR A 78 12.09 1.19 4.62
C TYR A 78 11.96 2.72 4.69
N GLY A 79 11.79 3.25 5.91
CA GLY A 79 11.60 4.69 6.13
C GLY A 79 12.78 5.58 5.73
N ASP A 80 13.92 5.00 5.35
CA ASP A 80 15.02 5.72 4.72
C ASP A 80 14.79 6.00 3.23
N THR A 81 13.69 5.51 2.65
CA THR A 81 13.26 5.67 1.25
C THR A 81 14.21 5.10 0.20
N VAL A 82 15.26 4.38 0.61
CA VAL A 82 16.31 3.87 -0.27
C VAL A 82 16.48 2.37 -0.12
N THR A 83 16.34 1.83 1.09
CA THR A 83 16.51 0.39 1.34
C THR A 83 15.21 -0.33 1.01
N PRO A 84 15.18 -1.24 0.01
CA PRO A 84 14.00 -2.03 -0.29
C PRO A 84 13.67 -2.97 0.88
N ILE A 85 12.39 -3.22 1.13
CA ILE A 85 11.97 -4.30 2.02
C ILE A 85 12.27 -5.63 1.32
N ALA A 86 12.88 -6.59 2.03
CA ALA A 86 13.24 -7.85 1.41
C ALA A 86 12.00 -8.67 1.05
N GLU A 87 12.06 -9.38 -0.07
CA GLU A 87 10.92 -10.16 -0.59
C GLU A 87 10.35 -11.13 0.45
N HIS A 88 11.22 -11.88 1.16
CA HIS A 88 10.79 -12.82 2.19
C HIS A 88 10.04 -12.15 3.35
N GLU A 89 10.36 -10.90 3.70
CA GLU A 89 9.64 -10.15 4.73
C GLU A 89 8.23 -9.77 4.25
N LEU A 90 8.09 -9.41 2.98
CA LEU A 90 6.79 -9.15 2.35
C LEU A 90 5.95 -10.43 2.31
N GLU A 91 6.57 -11.58 2.01
CA GLU A 91 5.90 -12.88 2.01
C GLU A 91 5.46 -13.32 3.41
N ASP A 92 6.27 -13.06 4.45
CA ASP A 92 5.91 -13.33 5.84
C ASP A 92 4.71 -12.50 6.29
N ILE A 93 4.68 -11.21 5.92
CA ILE A 93 3.52 -10.33 6.14
C ILE A 93 2.29 -10.88 5.40
N ASP A 94 2.44 -11.24 4.12
CA ASP A 94 1.36 -11.79 3.32
C ASP A 94 0.77 -13.06 3.94
N ALA A 95 1.64 -14.00 4.35
CA ALA A 95 1.25 -15.23 5.01
C ALA A 95 0.56 -14.96 6.36
N ALA A 96 1.01 -13.95 7.13
CA ALA A 96 0.36 -13.57 8.38
C ALA A 96 -1.06 -13.02 8.16
N VAL A 97 -1.23 -12.14 7.16
CA VAL A 97 -2.56 -11.61 6.79
C VAL A 97 -3.47 -12.73 6.30
N ALA A 98 -2.97 -13.61 5.43
CA ALA A 98 -3.75 -14.74 4.91
C ALA A 98 -4.25 -15.67 6.03
N ARG A 99 -3.40 -16.00 7.01
CA ARG A 99 -3.80 -16.81 8.18
C ARG A 99 -4.87 -16.15 9.06
N ALA A 100 -4.91 -14.82 9.10
CA ALA A 100 -5.87 -14.05 9.89
C ALA A 100 -7.14 -13.68 9.10
N THR A 101 -7.17 -13.94 7.79
CA THR A 101 -8.29 -13.53 6.93
C THR A 101 -9.51 -14.42 7.17
N THR A 102 -10.66 -13.78 7.34
CA THR A 102 -11.97 -14.46 7.44
C THR A 102 -12.89 -13.94 6.35
N ARG A 103 -13.53 -14.86 5.63
CA ARG A 103 -14.54 -14.56 4.61
C ARG A 103 -15.90 -14.32 5.27
N VAL A 104 -16.61 -13.30 4.81
CA VAL A 104 -17.98 -12.99 5.23
C VAL A 104 -18.91 -13.11 4.02
N ASP A 105 -19.78 -14.12 4.03
CA ASP A 105 -20.75 -14.38 2.95
C ASP A 105 -22.00 -13.51 3.13
N MET A 106 -21.95 -12.30 2.58
CA MET A 106 -23.02 -11.28 2.69
C MET A 106 -24.33 -11.74 2.03
N GLN A 107 -25.46 -11.54 2.71
CA GLN A 107 -26.82 -11.68 2.18
C GLN A 107 -27.52 -10.32 2.00
N PRO A 108 -28.59 -10.24 1.18
CA PRO A 108 -29.38 -9.03 1.06
C PRO A 108 -29.91 -8.55 2.42
N GLY A 109 -29.51 -7.33 2.81
CA GLY A 109 -29.88 -6.73 4.09
C GLY A 109 -28.80 -6.83 5.18
N ASP A 110 -27.74 -7.60 4.98
CA ASP A 110 -26.62 -7.67 5.92
C ASP A 110 -25.82 -6.36 5.95
N VAL A 111 -25.33 -6.01 7.13
CA VAL A 111 -24.46 -4.86 7.37
C VAL A 111 -23.25 -5.31 8.17
N VAL A 112 -22.05 -4.97 7.68
CA VAL A 112 -20.80 -5.21 8.41
C VAL A 112 -20.26 -3.87 8.88
N LEU A 113 -20.04 -3.75 10.18
CA LEU A 113 -19.35 -2.63 10.81
C LEU A 113 -17.92 -3.06 11.17
N LEU A 114 -16.93 -2.33 10.67
CA LEU A 114 -15.52 -2.60 10.91
C LEU A 114 -14.87 -1.45 11.67
N ASP A 115 -14.00 -1.80 12.62
CA ASP A 115 -13.03 -0.86 13.16
C ASP A 115 -11.83 -0.78 12.21
N THR A 116 -11.72 0.32 11.47
CA THR A 116 -10.64 0.57 10.50
C THR A 116 -9.25 0.53 11.14
N TYR A 117 -9.10 0.82 12.44
CA TYR A 117 -7.79 0.71 13.09
C TYR A 117 -7.35 -0.74 13.26
N GLN A 118 -8.27 -1.69 13.29
CA GLN A 118 -8.01 -3.08 13.64
C GLN A 118 -8.21 -4.07 12.48
N VAL A 119 -8.90 -3.66 11.41
CA VAL A 119 -9.30 -4.55 10.33
C VAL A 119 -8.79 -4.07 8.98
N LEU A 120 -8.02 -4.94 8.32
CA LEU A 120 -7.83 -4.90 6.87
C LEU A 120 -9.05 -5.56 6.21
N HIS A 121 -9.54 -4.97 5.12
CA HIS A 121 -10.64 -5.54 4.34
C HIS A 121 -10.29 -5.58 2.86
N GLY A 122 -10.94 -6.49 2.15
CA GLY A 122 -10.75 -6.70 0.73
C GLY A 122 -11.98 -7.38 0.14
N ARG A 123 -11.87 -7.75 -1.13
CA ARG A 123 -12.96 -8.39 -1.87
C ARG A 123 -12.40 -9.53 -2.70
N GLU A 124 -13.06 -10.67 -2.67
CA GLU A 124 -12.80 -11.77 -3.60
C GLU A 124 -13.44 -11.49 -4.98
N PRO A 125 -12.89 -12.06 -6.07
CA PRO A 125 -13.61 -12.12 -7.34
C PRO A 125 -15.03 -12.69 -7.16
N PHE A 126 -15.98 -12.19 -7.94
CA PHE A 126 -17.36 -12.68 -8.00
C PHE A 126 -17.76 -12.87 -9.47
N GLU A 127 -18.79 -13.69 -9.70
CA GLU A 127 -19.40 -13.92 -11.02
C GLU A 127 -20.71 -13.13 -11.17
#